data_AF-A0A5Q8CEP7-F1
#
_entry.id   AF-A0A5Q8CEP7-F1
#
_cell.length_a   1.000
_cell.length_b   1.000
_cell.length_c   1.000
_cell.angle_alpha   90.00
_cell.angle_beta   90.00
_cell.angle_gamma   90.00
#
_symmetry.space_group_name_H-M   'P 1'
#
loop_
_entity.id
_entity.type
_entity.pdbx_description
1 polymer ?
#
loop_
_entity_poly.entity_id
_entity_poly.type
_entity_poly.pdbx_seq_one_letter_code
_entity_poly.pdbx_strand_id
1 'polypeptide(L)'
;MLAKPFEKPIRVWVGLGFPRQLNTVVDAYQFVADWCGNSPEQKAAMRACKAALAGEIDAETARGVFVAFARRKDILIEEGAVPLPTGKAAQPKHA
;
A
#
# COMPACT_ATOMS: atom_id res chain seq x y z
N MET A 1 16.45 -0.83 14.02
CA MET A 1 15.99 -0.22 12.76
C MET A 1 14.47 -0.17 12.80
N LEU A 2 13.89 1.02 12.57
CA LEU A 2 12.52 1.41 12.92
C LEU A 2 11.47 1.03 11.86
N ALA A 3 11.52 -0.21 11.35
CA ALA A 3 10.51 -0.67 10.40
C ALA A 3 9.27 -1.13 11.19
N LYS A 4 8.35 -0.20 11.49
CA LYS A 4 7.04 -0.56 12.05
C LYS A 4 6.20 -1.24 10.96
N PRO A 5 5.89 -2.55 11.08
CA PRO A 5 5.08 -3.24 10.08
C PRO A 5 3.61 -2.82 10.21
N PHE A 6 2.90 -2.93 9.10
CA PHE A 6 1.44 -2.92 9.10
C PHE A 6 0.91 -4.33 9.42
N GLU A 7 -0.26 -4.42 10.03
CA GLU A 7 -0.97 -5.70 10.21
C GLU A 7 -1.34 -6.31 8.86
N LYS A 8 -1.74 -5.45 7.91
CA LYS A 8 -2.03 -5.84 6.53
C LYS A 8 -1.26 -4.94 5.58
N PRO A 9 -0.51 -5.51 4.61
CA PRO A 9 0.22 -4.70 3.66
C PRO A 9 -0.73 -3.84 2.80
N ILE A 10 -0.22 -2.70 2.34
CA ILE A 10 -0.93 -1.85 1.39
C ILE A 10 -0.44 -2.22 -0.01
N ARG A 11 -1.36 -2.49 -0.94
CA ARG A 11 -1.04 -2.77 -2.33
C ARG A 11 -1.42 -1.57 -3.18
N VAL A 12 -0.45 -1.04 -3.95
CA VAL A 12 -0.65 0.12 -4.81
C VAL A 12 -0.20 -0.16 -6.24
N TRP A 13 -0.89 0.43 -7.20
CA TRP A 13 -0.41 0.54 -8.57
C TRP A 13 0.73 1.54 -8.61
N VAL A 14 1.84 1.14 -9.22
CA VAL A 14 2.96 2.04 -9.52
C VAL A 14 3.08 2.27 -11.01
N GLY A 15 4.04 3.11 -11.43
CA GLY A 15 4.33 3.33 -12.84
C GLY A 15 4.47 2.00 -13.60
N LEU A 16 4.05 2.01 -14.87
CA LEU A 16 4.00 0.83 -15.75
C LEU A 16 2.98 -0.25 -15.34
N GLY A 17 2.08 0.02 -14.40
CA GLY A 17 0.96 -0.88 -14.07
C GLY A 17 1.36 -2.11 -13.25
N PHE A 18 2.51 -2.06 -12.58
CA PHE A 18 2.92 -3.13 -11.67
C PHE A 18 2.36 -2.89 -10.26
N PRO A 19 1.91 -3.94 -9.56
CA PRO A 19 1.53 -3.83 -8.15
C PRO A 19 2.79 -3.76 -7.28
N ARG A 20 2.84 -2.80 -6.35
CA ARG A 20 3.84 -2.75 -5.27
C ARG A 20 3.17 -2.99 -3.93
N GLN A 21 3.79 -3.83 -3.11
CA GLN A 21 3.37 -4.09 -1.75
C GLN A 21 4.19 -3.26 -0.77
N LEU A 22 3.52 -2.57 0.15
CA LEU A 22 4.12 -1.75 1.19
C LEU A 22 3.82 -2.44 2.53
N ASN A 23 4.85 -2.96 3.18
CA ASN A 23 4.71 -3.78 4.38
C ASN A 23 4.90 -2.96 5.65
N THR A 24 5.58 -1.82 5.55
CA THR A 24 5.99 -1.02 6.71
C THR A 24 5.69 0.46 6.50
N VAL A 25 5.68 1.20 7.62
CA VAL A 25 5.56 2.67 7.60
C VAL A 25 6.69 3.32 6.79
N VAL A 26 7.90 2.72 6.79
CA VAL A 26 9.03 3.21 6.01
C VAL A 26 8.76 3.04 4.51
N ASP A 27 8.26 1.89 4.07
CA ASP A 27 7.91 1.66 2.67
C ASP A 27 6.86 2.67 2.19
N ALA A 28 5.85 2.90 3.03
CA ALA A 28 4.80 3.89 2.78
C ALA A 28 5.37 5.31 2.70
N TYR A 29 6.25 5.70 3.63
CA TYR A 29 6.88 7.02 3.62
C TYR A 29 7.70 7.26 2.34
N GLN A 30 8.55 6.30 1.97
CA GLN A 30 9.37 6.39 0.75
C GLN A 30 8.48 6.50 -0.49
N PHE A 31 7.43 5.68 -0.57
CA PHE A 31 6.49 5.73 -1.68
C PHE A 31 5.84 7.12 -1.85
N VAL A 32 5.38 7.74 -0.77
CA VAL A 32 4.74 9.07 -0.82
C VAL A 32 5.75 10.17 -1.09
N ALA A 33 6.99 10.02 -0.61
CA ALA A 33 8.07 10.97 -0.86
C ALA A 33 8.51 10.98 -2.33
N ASP A 34 8.52 9.80 -2.97
CA ASP A 34 8.85 9.64 -4.39
C ASP A 34 7.66 9.98 -5.31
N TRP A 35 6.45 10.10 -4.76
CA TRP A 35 5.25 10.39 -5.53
C TRP A 35 5.28 11.83 -6.08
N CYS A 36 5.21 11.96 -7.40
CA CYS A 36 5.13 13.27 -8.04
C CYS A 36 3.78 13.94 -7.75
N GLY A 37 3.81 15.15 -7.17
CA GLY A 37 2.62 15.90 -6.82
C GLY A 37 2.84 16.81 -5.61
N ASN A 38 1.79 17.52 -5.23
CA ASN A 38 1.80 18.38 -4.05
C ASN A 38 0.41 18.49 -3.40
N SER A 39 -0.35 17.38 -3.40
CA SER A 39 -1.73 17.44 -2.91
C SER A 39 -1.79 17.41 -1.38
N PRO A 40 -2.84 17.98 -0.76
CA PRO A 40 -3.03 17.94 0.70
C PRO A 40 -3.00 16.52 1.26
N GLU A 41 -3.52 15.54 0.53
CA GLU A 41 -3.53 14.13 0.93
C GLU A 41 -2.13 13.54 0.98
N GLN A 42 -1.26 13.90 0.02
CA GLN A 42 0.14 13.48 0.03
C GLN A 42 0.87 14.04 1.25
N LYS A 43 0.66 15.33 1.55
CA LYS A 43 1.23 15.96 2.75
C LYS A 43 0.72 15.31 4.04
N ALA A 44 -0.58 14.99 4.10
CA ALA A 44 -1.18 14.31 5.24
C ALA A 44 -0.58 12.92 5.43
N ALA A 45 -0.44 12.13 4.36
CA ALA A 45 0.17 10.80 4.40
C ALA A 45 1.65 10.87 4.84
N MET A 46 2.44 11.82 4.32
CA MET A 46 3.82 12.03 4.77
C MET A 46 3.90 12.37 6.26
N ARG A 47 3.04 13.27 6.74
CA ARG A 47 3.02 13.67 8.17
C ARG A 47 2.65 12.49 9.06
N ALA A 48 1.63 11.71 8.69
CA ALA A 48 1.22 10.53 9.42
C ALA A 48 2.35 9.48 9.48
N CYS A 49 3.03 9.22 8.36
CA CYS A 49 4.17 8.31 8.35
C CYS A 49 5.30 8.81 9.25
N LYS A 50 5.63 10.10 9.21
CA LYS A 50 6.65 10.69 10.10
C LYS A 50 6.27 10.57 11.57
N ALA A 51 5.02 10.88 11.94
CA ALA A 51 4.52 10.74 13.31
C ALA A 51 4.57 9.27 13.78
N ALA A 52 4.22 8.31 12.92
CA ALA A 52 4.33 6.90 13.24
C ALA A 52 5.79 6.46 13.43
N LEU A 53 6.72 6.94 12.60
CA LEU A 53 8.16 6.70 12.77
C LEU A 53 8.69 7.35 14.07
N ALA A 54 8.19 8.53 14.46
CA ALA A 54 8.54 9.16 15.73
C ALA A 54 7.95 8.45 16.96
N GLY A 55 6.96 7.57 16.77
CA GLY A 55 6.26 6.92 17.88
C GLY A 55 5.09 7.70 18.45
N GLU A 56 4.72 8.81 17.82
CA GLU A 56 3.59 9.66 18.24
C GLU A 56 2.23 9.00 17.94
N ILE A 57 2.17 8.19 16.89
CA ILE A 57 0.98 7.39 16.52
C ILE A 57 1.37 5.95 16.20
N ASP A 58 0.38 5.07 16.18
CA ASP A 58 0.52 3.68 15.77
C ASP A 58 0.62 3.53 14.24
N ALA A 59 1.11 2.36 13.80
CA ALA A 59 1.31 2.09 12.38
C ALA A 59 -0.02 2.00 11.61
N GLU A 60 -1.10 1.50 12.23
CA GLU A 60 -2.40 1.33 11.57
C GLU A 60 -3.12 2.67 11.38
N THR A 61 -2.95 3.64 12.28
CA THR A 61 -3.39 5.02 12.07
C THR A 61 -2.69 5.64 10.85
N ALA A 62 -1.37 5.47 10.73
CA ALA A 62 -0.64 5.93 9.53
C ALA A 62 -1.09 5.21 8.26
N ARG A 63 -1.37 3.90 8.35
CA ARG A 63 -1.91 3.08 7.27
C ARG A 63 -3.24 3.64 6.77
N GLY A 64 -4.15 3.99 7.67
CA GLY A 64 -5.46 4.55 7.32
C GLY A 64 -5.36 5.84 6.51
N VAL A 65 -4.47 6.76 6.93
CA VAL A 65 -4.21 8.01 6.20
C VAL A 65 -3.60 7.74 4.82
N PHE A 66 -2.65 6.81 4.73
CA PHE A 66 -2.05 6.41 3.45
C PHE A 66 -3.10 5.81 2.50
N VAL A 67 -3.97 4.92 2.99
CA VAL A 67 -5.06 4.31 2.20
C VAL A 67 -5.99 5.38 1.63
N ALA A 68 -6.31 6.41 2.41
CA ALA A 68 -7.11 7.53 1.92
C ALA A 68 -6.41 8.32 0.80
N PHE A 69 -5.10 8.55 0.92
CA PHE A 69 -4.29 9.12 -0.16
C PHE A 69 -4.31 8.23 -1.41
N ALA A 70 -4.06 6.93 -1.25
CA ALA A 70 -4.01 5.99 -2.37
C ALA A 70 -5.36 5.88 -3.09
N ARG A 71 -6.48 5.90 -2.36
CA ARG A 71 -7.84 5.98 -2.94
C ARG A 71 -8.06 7.27 -3.72
N ARG A 72 -7.64 8.41 -3.16
CA ARG A 72 -7.77 9.72 -3.83
C ARG A 72 -6.95 9.84 -5.10
N LYS A 73 -5.86 9.07 -5.23
CA LYS A 73 -5.03 9.00 -6.42
C LYS A 73 -5.41 7.86 -7.37
N ASP A 74 -6.44 7.09 -7.05
CA ASP A 74 -6.87 5.92 -7.83
C ASP A 74 -5.75 4.87 -8.02
N ILE A 75 -4.85 4.77 -7.03
CA ILE A 75 -3.72 3.83 -7.07
C ILE A 75 -3.86 2.69 -6.07
N LEU A 76 -4.88 2.70 -5.22
CA LEU A 76 -5.07 1.61 -4.26
C LEU A 76 -5.59 0.36 -4.98
N ILE A 77 -4.96 -0.78 -4.71
CA ILE A 77 -5.46 -2.09 -5.12
C ILE A 77 -6.36 -2.60 -4.01
N GLU A 78 -7.67 -2.54 -4.21
CA GLU A 78 -8.64 -3.08 -3.26
C GLU A 78 -8.51 -4.61 -3.15
N GLU A 79 -8.70 -5.12 -1.95
CA GLU A 79 -8.57 -6.54 -1.65
C GLU A 79 -9.71 -7.32 -2.33
N GLY A 80 -9.39 -7.92 -3.49
CA GLY A 80 -10.35 -8.59 -4.38
C GLY A 80 -10.25 -8.17 -5.86
N ALA A 81 -9.53 -7.09 -6.17
CA ALA A 81 -9.39 -6.56 -7.53
C ALA A 81 -8.33 -7.27 -8.38
N VAL A 82 -7.45 -8.09 -7.78
CA VAL A 82 -6.50 -8.91 -8.54
C VAL A 82 -7.14 -10.27 -8.79
N PRO A 83 -7.40 -10.66 -10.06
CA PRO A 83 -7.77 -12.03 -10.35
C PRO A 83 -6.59 -12.90 -9.92
N LEU A 84 -6.77 -13.70 -8.87
CA LEU A 84 -5.89 -14.83 -8.63
C LEU A 84 -5.93 -15.68 -9.91
N PRO A 85 -4.80 -16.08 -10.50
CA PRO A 85 -4.82 -17.16 -11.47
C PRO A 85 -5.35 -18.37 -10.72
N THR A 86 -6.64 -18.66 -10.87
CA THR A 86 -7.22 -19.90 -10.40
C THR A 86 -6.62 -20.99 -11.26
N GLY A 87 -5.53 -21.57 -10.78
CA GLY A 87 -4.95 -22.81 -11.30
C GLY A 87 -5.96 -23.92 -11.07
N LYS A 88 -7.02 -23.96 -11.88
CA LYS A 88 -7.87 -25.13 -12.01
C LYS A 88 -7.07 -26.12 -12.84
N ALA A 89 -6.27 -26.95 -12.16
CA ALA A 89 -5.68 -28.13 -12.76
C ALA A 89 -6.83 -28.97 -13.33
N ALA A 90 -7.04 -28.88 -14.64
CA ALA A 90 -7.92 -29.77 -15.36
C ALA A 90 -7.29 -31.16 -15.29
N GLN A 91 -7.78 -31.98 -14.37
CA GLN A 91 -7.38 -33.38 -14.28
C GLN A 91 -7.80 -34.08 -15.59
N PRO A 92 -6.87 -34.68 -16.35
CA PRO A 92 -7.20 -35.40 -17.56
C PRO A 92 -7.95 -36.68 -17.16
N LYS A 93 -9.15 -36.85 -17.70
CA LYS A 93 -9.91 -38.09 -17.62
C LYS A 93 -9.35 -38.99 -18.71
N HIS A 94 -8.46 -39.92 -18.34
CA HIS A 94 -8.10 -41.00 -19.25
C HIS A 94 -9.28 -41.97 -19.29
N ALA A 95 -9.84 -42.13 -20.50
CA ALA A 95 -10.71 -43.23 -20.88
C ALA A 95 -9.85 -44.41 -21.36
#